data_AF-A0A944CHI3-F1
#
_entry.id   AF-A0A944CHI3-F1
#
_cell.length_a   1.000
_cell.length_b   1.000
_cell.length_c   1.000
_cell.angle_alpha   90.00
_cell.angle_beta   90.00
_cell.angle_gamma   90.00
#
_symmetry.space_group_name_H-M   'P 1'
#
loop_
_entity.id
_entity.type
_entity.pdbx_description
1 polymer ?
#
loop_
_entity_poly.entity_id
_entity_poly.type
_entity_poly.pdbx_seq_one_letter_code
_entity_poly.pdbx_strand_id
1 'polypeptide(L)'
;MIFMSLLFVLILAGCSGGMSQDESKMSADGDSNTSMENVSHDEVGFSEDNSAGEESKEEGQASQEIDESASQRMVIYNAEMDIRVESFEKARNALENKAKEYKGYIVQSNSNRYDGEQQSGTMTFRIPQEHFHAFLNDAEGLSVQVNNRHVSGQDVTEEYVDLESRLKSKKAVEARLLDFMKQAQKTEDLLKISSDLADVQEQIEQIAGRKKFLENQTALSTVTISLQENEVPVPKIDNDSLNTWQKIKKQFADNINILLAAGSGIIVFLIGNLPILLLVGAIVAAIIYFVRKKAGPRQNNNIDSNS
;
A
#
# COMPACT_ATOMS: atom_id res chain seq x y z
N MET A 1 34.11 4.09 -34.95
CA MET A 1 33.96 2.98 -33.99
C MET A 1 35.26 2.23 -33.71
N ILE A 2 36.42 2.88 -33.79
CA ILE A 2 37.71 2.52 -33.17
C ILE A 2 38.40 3.89 -33.04
N PHE A 3 39.00 4.22 -31.88
CA PHE A 3 39.58 5.54 -31.47
C PHE A 3 38.80 6.45 -30.50
N MET A 4 37.82 5.94 -29.75
CA MET A 4 37.30 6.65 -28.57
C MET A 4 37.21 5.72 -27.35
N SER A 5 38.24 4.89 -27.17
CA SER A 5 38.42 3.97 -26.04
C SER A 5 39.82 4.14 -25.44
N LEU A 6 40.27 5.40 -25.33
CA LEU A 6 41.56 5.74 -24.74
C LEU A 6 41.49 7.05 -23.94
N LEU A 7 40.50 7.14 -23.05
CA LEU A 7 40.47 8.17 -22.00
C LEU A 7 39.90 7.56 -20.71
N PHE A 8 40.52 6.47 -20.27
CA PHE A 8 40.24 5.82 -18.98
C PHE A 8 41.54 5.34 -18.34
N VAL A 9 42.55 6.21 -18.21
CA VAL A 9 43.66 6.04 -17.26
C VAL A 9 44.26 7.42 -16.97
N LEU A 10 43.88 8.04 -15.85
CA LEU A 10 44.84 8.85 -15.08
C LEU A 10 44.43 8.85 -13.60
N ILE A 11 45.29 8.14 -12.88
CA ILE A 11 45.28 7.69 -11.50
C ILE A 11 45.87 8.78 -10.61
N LEU A 12 45.24 8.97 -9.45
CA LEU A 12 45.78 9.23 -8.11
C LEU A 12 46.96 10.22 -7.92
N ALA A 13 46.70 11.28 -7.15
CA ALA A 13 47.57 11.77 -6.08
C ALA A 13 46.74 12.59 -5.05
N GLY A 14 46.62 12.10 -3.81
CA GLY A 14 45.94 12.84 -2.73
C GLY A 14 45.61 12.02 -1.47
N CYS A 15 46.65 11.56 -0.74
CA CYS A 15 46.60 11.30 0.71
C CYS A 15 46.55 12.67 1.44
N SER A 16 46.09 12.91 2.68
CA SER A 16 46.02 12.11 3.91
C SER A 16 45.23 12.85 5.01
N GLY A 17 44.71 12.10 6.00
CA GLY A 17 44.31 12.56 7.34
C GLY A 17 42.81 12.41 7.60
N GLY A 18 42.28 11.62 8.54
CA GLY A 18 42.83 10.99 9.73
C GLY A 18 42.11 11.53 10.97
N MET A 19 41.23 10.70 11.57
CA MET A 19 40.93 10.58 13.02
C MET A 19 39.45 10.65 13.47
N SER A 20 39.11 9.57 14.20
CA SER A 20 38.17 9.40 15.34
C SER A 20 36.67 9.20 15.15
N GLN A 21 36.29 7.98 15.57
CA GLN A 21 35.01 7.56 16.15
C GLN A 21 34.57 8.48 17.29
N ASP A 22 33.27 8.68 17.43
CA ASP A 22 32.63 8.59 18.74
C ASP A 22 31.20 8.05 18.60
N GLU A 23 30.93 6.97 19.32
CA GLU A 23 29.63 6.34 19.48
C GLU A 23 29.00 6.91 20.76
N SER A 24 27.89 7.63 20.64
CA SER A 24 27.08 7.99 21.80
C SER A 24 26.15 6.84 22.17
N LYS A 25 26.57 6.13 23.21
CA LYS A 25 25.80 5.13 23.94
C LYS A 25 24.48 5.70 24.46
N MET A 26 23.41 4.95 24.21
CA MET A 26 22.09 5.14 24.79
C MET A 26 22.07 4.41 26.15
N SER A 27 22.03 5.18 27.24
CA SER A 27 21.83 4.65 28.59
C SER A 27 20.37 4.29 28.78
N ALA A 28 20.08 3.00 28.92
CA ALA A 28 18.87 2.48 29.52
C ALA A 28 19.28 1.81 30.83
N ASP A 29 18.86 2.40 31.95
CA ASP A 29 18.87 1.72 33.24
C ASP A 29 17.54 2.07 33.93
N GLY A 30 16.74 1.03 34.13
CA GLY A 30 15.36 1.07 34.61
C GLY A 30 15.09 -0.25 35.30
N ASP A 31 15.66 -0.35 36.49
CA ASP A 31 15.58 -1.43 37.47
C ASP A 31 14.13 -1.84 37.77
N SER A 32 13.83 -3.13 37.64
CA SER A 32 12.68 -3.79 38.27
C SER A 32 12.87 -5.31 38.29
N ASN A 33 13.75 -5.79 39.17
CA ASN A 33 13.84 -7.21 39.49
C ASN A 33 12.92 -7.54 40.69
N THR A 34 11.66 -7.86 40.41
CA THR A 34 10.75 -8.45 41.40
C THR A 34 10.87 -9.97 41.31
N SER A 35 11.62 -10.55 42.24
CA SER A 35 11.61 -11.97 42.55
C SER A 35 10.27 -12.38 43.13
N MET A 36 9.50 -13.19 42.41
CA MET A 36 8.40 -13.96 43.00
C MET A 36 8.82 -15.43 43.13
N GLU A 37 8.76 -15.84 44.38
CA GLU A 37 8.97 -17.14 44.98
C GLU A 37 8.02 -18.18 44.38
N ASN A 38 8.59 -19.18 43.71
CA ASN A 38 7.86 -20.30 43.13
C ASN A 38 7.65 -21.36 44.22
N VAL A 39 6.45 -21.41 44.79
CA VAL A 39 6.04 -22.44 45.75
C VAL A 39 5.66 -23.70 44.98
N SER A 40 6.46 -24.74 45.20
CA SER A 40 6.25 -26.13 44.80
C SER A 40 4.86 -26.64 45.21
N HIS A 41 4.15 -27.26 44.27
CA HIS A 41 3.05 -28.16 44.58
C HIS A 41 3.42 -29.59 44.20
N ASP A 42 3.21 -30.46 45.17
CA ASP A 42 3.65 -31.84 45.26
C ASP A 42 3.20 -32.73 44.09
N GLU A 43 4.14 -33.58 43.67
CA GLU A 43 3.88 -34.82 42.97
C GLU A 43 3.09 -35.78 43.87
N VAL A 44 2.03 -36.36 43.31
CA VAL A 44 1.56 -37.69 43.70
C VAL A 44 1.50 -38.53 42.45
N GLY A 45 2.48 -39.42 42.34
CA GLY A 45 2.58 -40.42 41.30
C GLY A 45 1.52 -41.51 41.44
N PHE A 46 1.15 -42.08 40.29
CA PHE A 46 0.65 -43.44 40.23
C PHE A 46 1.34 -44.17 39.07
N SER A 47 2.16 -45.11 39.51
CA SER A 47 2.78 -46.27 38.87
C SER A 47 2.29 -46.70 37.48
N GLU A 48 3.29 -46.91 36.63
CA GLU A 48 3.33 -47.84 35.50
C GLU A 48 2.89 -49.26 35.94
N ASP A 49 1.98 -49.87 35.17
CA ASP A 49 1.96 -51.31 34.98
C ASP A 49 2.05 -51.57 33.47
N ASN A 50 3.03 -52.40 33.11
CA ASN A 50 3.50 -52.64 31.76
C ASN A 50 3.29 -54.14 31.50
N SER A 51 2.31 -54.49 30.69
CA SER A 51 2.14 -55.84 30.16
C SER A 51 1.98 -55.79 28.65
N ALA A 52 2.96 -56.39 27.97
CA ALA A 52 3.08 -56.49 26.53
C ALA A 52 2.27 -57.67 25.93
N GLY A 53 1.89 -57.51 24.67
CA GLY A 53 1.31 -58.52 23.77
C GLY A 53 -0.20 -58.34 23.59
N GLU A 54 -0.79 -58.21 22.40
CA GLU A 54 -0.38 -58.56 21.04
C GLU A 54 -1.12 -57.68 20.02
N GLU A 55 -0.58 -57.63 18.81
CA GLU A 55 -1.06 -56.87 17.65
C GLU A 55 -2.50 -57.23 17.24
N SER A 56 -3.35 -56.21 17.14
CA SER A 56 -4.51 -56.23 16.23
C SER A 56 -4.66 -54.87 15.58
N LYS A 57 -4.39 -54.84 14.27
CA LYS A 57 -4.68 -53.73 13.37
C LYS A 57 -6.18 -53.46 13.35
N GLU A 58 -6.61 -52.35 13.93
CA GLU A 58 -7.83 -51.67 13.54
C GLU A 58 -7.55 -50.17 13.45
N GLU A 59 -7.71 -49.64 12.24
CA GLU A 59 -7.78 -48.22 11.95
C GLU A 59 -9.03 -47.65 12.63
N GLY A 60 -8.92 -47.37 13.92
CA GLY A 60 -9.85 -46.50 14.63
C GLY A 60 -9.49 -45.06 14.27
N GLN A 61 -10.25 -44.46 13.36
CA GLN A 61 -10.36 -43.02 13.26
C GLN A 61 -10.78 -42.50 14.64
N ALA A 62 -9.80 -42.08 15.44
CA ALA A 62 -10.01 -41.11 16.50
C ALA A 62 -10.33 -39.79 15.80
N SER A 63 -11.57 -39.66 15.33
CA SER A 63 -12.24 -38.37 15.29
C SER A 63 -12.13 -37.85 16.71
N GLN A 64 -11.12 -37.00 16.93
CA GLN A 64 -11.20 -35.99 17.97
C GLN A 64 -12.52 -35.28 17.70
N GLU A 65 -13.55 -35.67 18.43
CA GLU A 65 -14.69 -34.83 18.70
C GLU A 65 -14.07 -33.57 19.28
N ILE A 66 -13.85 -32.58 18.40
CA ILE A 66 -13.61 -31.22 18.81
C ILE A 66 -14.81 -30.93 19.68
N ASP A 67 -14.55 -30.86 20.98
CA ASP A 67 -15.50 -30.49 22.00
C ASP A 67 -16.32 -29.30 21.48
N GLU A 68 -17.52 -29.58 20.96
CA GLU A 68 -18.51 -28.58 20.54
C GLU A 68 -19.04 -27.81 21.74
N SER A 69 -18.49 -28.05 22.94
CA SER A 69 -18.57 -27.17 24.10
C SER A 69 -17.44 -26.15 24.15
N ALA A 70 -16.81 -25.83 23.02
CA ALA A 70 -16.15 -24.54 22.80
C ALA A 70 -17.21 -23.43 22.99
N SER A 71 -17.40 -23.03 24.25
CA SER A 71 -18.16 -21.86 24.69
C SER A 71 -18.10 -20.82 23.59
N GLN A 72 -19.26 -20.53 22.97
CA GLN A 72 -19.36 -19.66 21.80
C GLN A 72 -18.56 -18.39 22.07
N ARG A 73 -17.36 -18.31 21.46
CA ARG A 73 -16.41 -17.25 21.78
C ARG A 73 -17.00 -15.91 21.38
N MET A 74 -17.11 -15.03 22.36
CA MET A 74 -17.68 -13.71 22.21
C MET A 74 -16.54 -12.77 21.80
N VAL A 75 -16.38 -12.54 20.49
CA VAL A 75 -15.32 -11.67 19.95
C VAL A 75 -15.93 -10.45 19.27
N ILE A 76 -15.55 -9.25 19.73
CA ILE A 76 -15.92 -7.99 19.08
C ILE A 76 -14.92 -7.74 17.95
N TYR A 77 -15.40 -7.69 16.71
CA TYR A 77 -14.58 -7.35 15.56
C TYR A 77 -14.84 -5.92 15.08
N ASN A 78 -13.74 -5.20 14.86
CA ASN A 78 -13.75 -3.89 14.22
C ASN A 78 -12.75 -3.89 13.05
N ALA A 79 -13.11 -3.21 11.97
CA ALA A 79 -12.21 -2.96 10.86
C ALA A 79 -12.26 -1.51 10.42
N GLU A 80 -11.10 -0.99 10.05
CA GLU A 80 -10.92 0.30 9.40
C GLU A 80 -10.17 0.07 8.09
N MET A 81 -10.68 0.62 7.00
CA MET A 81 -10.10 0.45 5.68
C MET A 81 -10.08 1.77 4.94
N ASP A 82 -8.92 2.12 4.40
CA ASP A 82 -8.75 3.28 3.53
C ASP A 82 -8.47 2.79 2.12
N ILE A 83 -9.45 2.96 1.23
CA ILE A 83 -9.39 2.44 -0.13
C ILE A 83 -9.51 3.55 -1.17
N ARG A 84 -8.71 3.43 -2.22
CA ARG A 84 -8.89 4.20 -3.45
C ARG A 84 -9.74 3.42 -4.43
N VAL A 85 -10.71 4.08 -5.05
CA VAL A 85 -11.66 3.47 -5.99
C VAL A 85 -11.70 4.26 -7.29
N GLU A 86 -12.03 3.60 -8.40
CA GLU A 86 -12.15 4.29 -9.70
C GLU A 86 -13.31 5.29 -9.74
N SER A 87 -14.41 4.94 -9.09
CA SER A 87 -15.59 5.79 -9.01
C SER A 87 -16.23 5.65 -7.64
N PHE A 88 -16.32 6.77 -6.92
CA PHE A 88 -16.89 6.79 -5.58
C PHE A 88 -18.34 6.27 -5.57
N GLU A 89 -19.17 6.74 -6.50
CA GLU A 89 -20.59 6.37 -6.55
C GLU A 89 -20.81 4.89 -6.84
N LYS A 90 -20.01 4.30 -7.74
CA LYS A 90 -20.08 2.87 -8.03
C LYS A 90 -19.66 2.03 -6.83
N ALA A 91 -18.54 2.39 -6.20
CA ALA A 91 -18.02 1.67 -5.04
C ALA A 91 -18.98 1.77 -3.85
N ARG A 92 -19.52 2.97 -3.57
CA ARG A 92 -20.56 3.19 -2.57
C ARG A 92 -21.73 2.25 -2.80
N ASN A 93 -22.37 2.31 -3.96
CA ASN A 93 -23.55 1.49 -4.26
C ASN A 93 -23.25 -0.02 -4.17
N ALA A 94 -22.07 -0.45 -4.61
CA ALA A 94 -21.65 -1.84 -4.51
C ALA A 94 -21.49 -2.29 -3.04
N LEU A 95 -20.83 -1.48 -2.20
CA LEU A 95 -20.68 -1.73 -0.77
C LEU A 95 -22.03 -1.76 -0.04
N GLU A 96 -22.94 -0.84 -0.37
CA GLU A 96 -24.30 -0.83 0.21
C GLU A 96 -25.08 -2.11 -0.14
N ASN A 97 -24.96 -2.58 -1.39
CA ASN A 97 -25.62 -3.80 -1.83
C ASN A 97 -24.99 -5.04 -1.18
N LYS A 98 -23.67 -5.10 -1.08
CA LYS A 98 -22.96 -6.17 -0.37
C LYS A 98 -23.32 -6.23 1.11
N ALA A 99 -23.41 -5.08 1.77
CA ALA A 99 -23.87 -5.03 3.16
C ALA A 99 -25.27 -5.64 3.31
N LYS A 100 -26.21 -5.31 2.41
CA LYS A 100 -27.57 -5.88 2.41
C LYS A 100 -27.58 -7.38 2.12
N GLU A 101 -26.75 -7.86 1.20
CA GLU A 101 -26.60 -9.29 0.86
C GLU A 101 -26.21 -10.11 2.11
N TYR A 102 -25.27 -9.58 2.89
CA TYR A 102 -24.86 -10.16 4.17
C TYR A 102 -25.79 -9.84 5.35
N LYS A 103 -27.01 -9.33 5.09
CA LYS A 103 -27.99 -8.92 6.13
C LYS A 103 -27.45 -7.88 7.12
N GLY A 104 -26.43 -7.13 6.72
CA GLY A 104 -25.92 -5.97 7.43
C GLY A 104 -26.64 -4.69 7.04
N TYR A 105 -26.25 -3.59 7.67
CA TYR A 105 -26.82 -2.26 7.42
C TYR A 105 -25.79 -1.15 7.60
N ILE A 106 -26.11 0.03 7.06
CA ILE A 106 -25.28 1.23 7.13
C ILE A 106 -25.67 2.00 8.38
N VAL A 107 -24.68 2.36 9.20
CA VAL A 107 -24.86 3.22 10.37
C VAL A 107 -24.67 4.68 9.97
N GLN A 108 -23.64 4.94 9.18
CA GLN A 108 -23.27 6.28 8.77
C GLN A 108 -22.72 6.24 7.35
N SER A 109 -23.04 7.26 6.56
CA SER A 109 -22.45 7.50 5.25
C SER A 109 -22.31 9.00 5.06
N ASN A 110 -21.08 9.48 4.96
CA ASN A 110 -20.77 10.85 4.59
C ASN A 110 -19.99 10.87 3.29
N SER A 111 -20.26 11.88 2.47
CA SER A 111 -19.54 12.12 1.22
C SER A 111 -19.29 13.61 1.07
N ASN A 112 -18.07 13.95 0.72
CA ASN A 112 -17.65 15.29 0.40
C ASN A 112 -17.15 15.31 -1.06
N ARG A 113 -17.55 16.35 -1.78
CA ARG A 113 -17.06 16.62 -3.13
C ARG A 113 -16.22 17.89 -3.07
N TYR A 114 -14.96 17.78 -3.45
CA TYR A 114 -14.10 18.94 -3.61
C TYR A 114 -14.32 19.54 -5.01
N ASP A 115 -14.23 20.85 -5.10
CA ASP A 115 -14.56 21.63 -6.30
C ASP A 115 -13.61 21.24 -7.45
N GLY A 116 -14.05 20.31 -8.30
CA GLY A 116 -13.41 19.99 -9.57
C GLY A 116 -12.84 18.58 -9.80
N GLU A 117 -13.22 17.52 -9.06
CA GLU A 117 -13.39 16.13 -9.58
C GLU A 117 -13.42 15.06 -8.48
N GLN A 118 -12.68 15.24 -7.38
CA GLN A 118 -12.50 14.17 -6.39
C GLN A 118 -13.67 14.09 -5.39
N GLN A 119 -14.34 12.94 -5.38
CA GLN A 119 -15.27 12.59 -4.31
C GLN A 119 -14.57 11.69 -3.28
N SER A 120 -14.80 12.01 -2.01
CA SER A 120 -14.31 11.23 -0.87
C SER A 120 -15.41 11.08 0.16
N GLY A 121 -15.28 10.11 1.05
CA GLY A 121 -16.30 9.86 2.05
C GLY A 121 -15.95 8.73 2.97
N THR A 122 -16.71 8.63 4.05
CA THR A 122 -16.56 7.56 5.03
C THR A 122 -17.91 6.89 5.20
N MET A 123 -17.88 5.56 5.24
CA MET A 123 -19.06 4.75 5.45
C MET A 123 -18.80 3.78 6.60
N THR A 124 -19.76 3.66 7.51
CA THR A 124 -19.70 2.73 8.63
C THR A 124 -20.84 1.73 8.50
N PHE A 125 -20.50 0.45 8.55
CA PHE A 125 -21.40 -0.67 8.40
C PHE A 125 -21.43 -1.52 9.66
N ARG A 126 -22.59 -2.13 9.90
CA ARG A 126 -22.79 -3.23 10.85
C ARG A 126 -23.07 -4.49 10.07
N ILE A 127 -22.13 -5.43 10.13
CA ILE A 127 -22.17 -6.69 9.37
C ILE A 127 -22.21 -7.85 10.38
N PRO A 128 -23.08 -8.85 10.20
CA PRO A 128 -23.04 -10.07 10.98
C PRO A 128 -21.63 -10.67 11.03
N GLN A 129 -21.20 -11.11 12.21
CA GLN A 129 -19.84 -11.59 12.46
C GLN A 129 -19.41 -12.68 11.48
N GLU A 130 -20.33 -13.58 11.14
CA GLU A 130 -20.13 -14.68 10.17
C GLU A 130 -19.72 -14.21 8.77
N HIS A 131 -20.09 -12.97 8.40
CA HIS A 131 -19.83 -12.38 7.09
C HIS A 131 -18.78 -11.28 7.13
N PHE A 132 -18.20 -10.97 8.29
CA PHE A 132 -17.26 -9.87 8.47
C PHE A 132 -16.06 -9.96 7.51
N HIS A 133 -15.35 -11.09 7.50
CA HIS A 133 -14.19 -11.26 6.63
C HIS A 133 -14.55 -11.27 5.14
N ALA A 134 -15.70 -11.87 4.78
CA ALA A 134 -16.18 -11.89 3.40
C ALA A 134 -16.48 -10.48 2.89
N PHE A 135 -17.15 -9.66 3.71
CA PHE A 135 -17.43 -8.26 3.37
C PHE A 135 -16.16 -7.42 3.20
N LEU A 136 -15.15 -7.62 4.06
CA LEU A 136 -13.87 -6.93 3.90
C LEU A 136 -13.16 -7.30 2.60
N ASN A 137 -13.18 -8.58 2.23
CA ASN A 137 -12.56 -9.04 0.99
C ASN A 137 -13.32 -8.52 -0.26
N ASP A 138 -14.65 -8.47 -0.20
CA ASP A 138 -15.47 -7.85 -1.25
C ASP A 138 -15.17 -6.35 -1.38
N ALA A 139 -15.01 -5.65 -0.27
CA ALA A 139 -14.63 -4.24 -0.26
C ALA A 139 -13.25 -3.99 -0.87
N GLU A 140 -12.27 -4.83 -0.55
CA GLU A 140 -10.94 -4.82 -1.14
C GLU A 140 -10.98 -5.09 -2.65
N GLY A 141 -11.83 -6.03 -3.10
CA GLY A 141 -12.03 -6.31 -4.53
C GLY A 141 -12.64 -5.17 -5.34
N LEU A 142 -13.29 -4.20 -4.70
CA LEU A 142 -13.80 -2.98 -5.33
C LEU A 142 -12.75 -1.86 -5.39
N SER A 143 -11.63 -2.02 -4.69
CA SER A 143 -10.56 -1.02 -4.63
C SER A 143 -9.58 -1.16 -5.80
N VAL A 144 -9.08 -0.01 -6.26
CA VAL A 144 -7.90 0.06 -7.14
C VAL A 144 -6.64 -0.12 -6.31
N GLN A 145 -6.67 0.42 -5.09
CA GLN A 145 -5.56 0.38 -4.15
C GLN A 145 -6.10 0.43 -2.72
N VAL A 146 -5.61 -0.47 -1.87
CA VAL A 146 -5.82 -0.39 -0.43
C VAL A 146 -4.64 0.37 0.17
N ASN A 147 -4.90 1.53 0.75
CA ASN A 147 -3.87 2.33 1.43
C ASN A 147 -3.62 1.80 2.85
N ASN A 148 -4.69 1.39 3.53
CA ASN A 148 -4.64 0.88 4.88
C ASN A 148 -5.78 -0.13 5.11
N ARG A 149 -5.47 -1.18 5.87
CA ARG A 149 -6.45 -2.17 6.34
C ARG A 149 -6.05 -2.56 7.75
N HIS A 150 -6.82 -2.08 8.72
CA HIS A 150 -6.66 -2.41 10.12
C HIS A 150 -7.84 -3.25 10.59
N VAL A 151 -7.55 -4.40 11.21
CA VAL A 151 -8.57 -5.29 11.77
C VAL A 151 -8.19 -5.57 13.22
N SER A 152 -9.13 -5.37 14.13
CA SER A 152 -8.98 -5.69 15.54
C SER A 152 -10.09 -6.62 16.01
N GLY A 153 -9.70 -7.56 16.87
CA GLY A 153 -10.61 -8.49 17.53
C GLY A 153 -10.35 -8.43 19.04
N GLN A 154 -11.40 -8.27 19.83
CA GLN A 154 -11.33 -8.31 21.29
C GLN A 154 -12.19 -9.45 21.79
N ASP A 155 -11.58 -10.44 22.44
CA ASP A 155 -12.29 -11.50 23.14
C ASP A 155 -12.88 -10.95 24.45
N VAL A 156 -14.20 -11.03 24.58
CA VAL A 156 -14.98 -10.57 25.73
C VAL A 156 -15.76 -11.72 26.36
N THR A 157 -15.38 -12.97 26.07
CA THR A 157 -16.05 -14.18 26.58
C THR A 157 -16.03 -14.22 28.11
N GLU A 158 -14.88 -13.97 28.72
CA GLU A 158 -14.73 -13.95 30.18
C GLU A 158 -15.60 -12.84 30.81
N GLU A 159 -15.55 -11.63 30.25
CA GLU A 159 -16.35 -10.49 30.72
C GLU A 159 -17.86 -10.81 30.65
N TYR A 160 -18.31 -11.43 29.56
CA TYR A 160 -19.71 -11.78 29.37
C TYR A 160 -20.19 -12.81 30.41
N VAL A 161 -19.40 -13.86 30.66
CA VAL A 161 -19.72 -14.91 31.63
C VAL A 161 -19.71 -14.38 33.07
N ASP A 162 -18.79 -13.48 33.41
CA ASP A 162 -18.80 -12.79 34.70
C ASP A 162 -20.08 -11.95 34.87
N LEU A 163 -20.41 -11.12 33.88
CA LEU A 163 -21.61 -10.27 33.91
C LEU A 163 -22.88 -11.11 34.06
N GLU A 164 -22.97 -12.26 33.40
CA GLU A 164 -24.10 -13.18 33.55
C GLU A 164 -24.21 -13.74 34.97
N SER A 165 -23.09 -14.18 35.54
CA SER A 165 -23.04 -14.70 36.91
C SER A 165 -23.42 -13.63 37.94
N ARG A 166 -22.90 -12.41 37.77
CA ARG A 166 -23.21 -11.26 38.62
C ARG A 166 -24.67 -10.84 38.50
N LEU A 167 -25.22 -10.82 37.29
CA LEU A 167 -26.63 -10.51 37.04
C LEU A 167 -27.54 -11.51 37.77
N LYS A 168 -27.23 -12.81 37.65
CA LYS A 168 -27.96 -13.88 38.35
C LYS A 168 -27.90 -13.69 39.87
N SER A 169 -26.72 -13.40 40.42
CA SER A 169 -26.55 -13.16 41.84
C SER A 169 -27.35 -11.93 42.32
N LYS A 170 -27.32 -10.83 41.56
CA LYS A 170 -28.03 -9.59 41.95
C LYS A 170 -29.54 -9.75 41.88
N LYS A 171 -30.07 -10.47 40.89
CA LYS A 171 -31.50 -10.82 40.83
C LYS A 171 -31.95 -11.69 42.01
N ALA A 172 -31.09 -12.58 42.51
CA ALA A 172 -31.39 -13.35 43.72
C ALA A 172 -31.44 -12.46 44.98
N VAL A 173 -30.57 -11.44 45.07
CA VAL A 173 -30.61 -10.44 46.14
C VAL A 173 -31.88 -9.59 46.05
N GLU A 174 -32.24 -9.12 44.85
CA GLU A 174 -33.48 -8.38 44.58
C GLU A 174 -34.70 -9.17 45.05
N ALA A 175 -34.82 -10.44 44.64
CA ALA A 175 -35.92 -11.30 45.05
C ALA A 175 -36.04 -11.43 46.58
N ARG A 176 -34.90 -11.56 47.28
CA ARG A 176 -34.85 -11.64 48.74
C ARG A 176 -35.25 -10.31 49.41
N LEU A 177 -34.81 -9.17 48.88
CA LEU A 177 -35.21 -7.85 49.37
C LEU A 177 -36.71 -7.62 49.18
N LEU A 178 -37.26 -8.02 48.04
CA LEU A 178 -38.71 -7.98 47.80
C LEU A 178 -39.49 -8.85 48.81
N ASP A 179 -38.96 -10.00 49.20
CA ASP A 179 -39.58 -10.85 50.22
C ASP A 179 -39.50 -10.24 51.62
N PHE A 180 -38.36 -9.63 51.98
CA PHE A 180 -38.25 -8.87 53.23
C PHE A 180 -39.21 -7.68 53.25
N MET A 181 -39.39 -7.00 52.12
CA MET A 181 -40.33 -5.88 52.00
C MET A 181 -41.78 -6.31 52.28
N LYS A 182 -42.19 -7.51 51.86
CA LYS A 182 -43.53 -8.08 52.16
C LYS A 182 -43.71 -8.42 53.65
N GLN A 183 -42.64 -8.74 54.36
CA GLN A 183 -42.65 -9.13 55.76
C GLN A 183 -42.45 -7.95 56.73
N ALA A 184 -41.93 -6.82 56.24
CA ALA A 184 -41.62 -5.66 57.06
C ALA A 184 -42.90 -5.00 57.61
N GLN A 185 -42.98 -4.86 58.93
CA GLN A 185 -44.10 -4.20 59.62
C GLN A 185 -43.78 -2.77 60.06
N LYS A 186 -42.49 -2.41 60.16
CA LYS A 186 -42.05 -1.08 60.56
C LYS A 186 -41.73 -0.23 59.33
N THR A 187 -42.22 1.01 59.32
CA THR A 187 -41.95 1.97 58.23
C THR A 187 -40.46 2.23 58.03
N GLU A 188 -39.67 2.26 59.10
CA GLU A 188 -38.22 2.46 59.00
C GLU A 188 -37.52 1.29 58.29
N ASP A 189 -37.91 0.05 58.58
CA ASP A 189 -37.38 -1.14 57.91
C ASP A 189 -37.79 -1.14 56.43
N LEU A 190 -39.02 -0.74 56.13
CA LEU A 190 -39.51 -0.61 54.75
C LEU A 190 -38.72 0.42 53.96
N LEU A 191 -38.43 1.59 54.54
CA LEU A 191 -37.65 2.63 53.89
C LEU A 191 -36.20 2.17 53.63
N LYS A 192 -35.59 1.45 54.57
CA LYS A 192 -34.23 0.88 54.41
C LYS A 192 -34.21 -0.17 53.29
N ILE A 193 -35.13 -1.12 53.32
CA ILE A 193 -35.24 -2.16 52.27
C ILE A 193 -35.52 -1.53 50.90
N SER A 194 -36.35 -0.47 50.85
CA SER A 194 -36.62 0.25 49.60
C SER A 194 -35.37 0.94 49.05
N SER A 195 -34.52 1.50 49.92
CA SER A 195 -33.25 2.10 49.51
C SER A 195 -32.30 1.03 48.95
N ASP A 196 -32.11 -0.06 49.69
CA ASP A 196 -31.24 -1.17 49.27
C ASP A 196 -31.73 -1.81 47.95
N LEU A 197 -33.06 -1.92 47.78
CA LEU A 197 -33.67 -2.44 46.58
C LEU A 197 -33.39 -1.53 45.37
N ALA A 198 -33.51 -0.21 45.54
CA ALA A 198 -33.20 0.75 44.48
C ALA A 198 -31.73 0.63 44.03
N ASP A 199 -30.81 0.54 44.98
CA ASP A 199 -29.38 0.38 44.68
C ASP A 199 -29.08 -0.94 43.94
N VAL A 200 -29.74 -2.03 44.33
CA VAL A 200 -29.60 -3.34 43.67
C VAL A 200 -30.18 -3.29 42.26
N GLN A 201 -31.33 -2.64 42.06
CA GLN A 201 -31.96 -2.49 40.75
C GLN A 201 -31.11 -1.67 39.80
N GLU A 202 -30.52 -0.55 40.26
CA GLU A 202 -29.57 0.23 39.46
C GLU A 202 -28.39 -0.64 38.99
N GLN A 203 -27.82 -1.43 39.90
CA GLN A 203 -26.71 -2.34 39.55
C GLN A 203 -27.13 -3.42 38.55
N ILE A 204 -28.35 -3.97 38.68
CA ILE A 204 -28.91 -4.93 37.72
C ILE A 204 -29.02 -4.29 36.34
N GLU A 205 -29.55 -3.07 36.26
CA GLU A 205 -29.72 -2.35 34.99
C GLU A 205 -28.36 -2.05 34.33
N GLN A 206 -27.37 -1.62 35.11
CA GLN A 206 -26.01 -1.39 34.61
C GLN A 206 -25.38 -2.68 34.05
N ILE A 207 -25.46 -3.79 34.79
CA ILE A 207 -24.92 -5.09 34.37
C ILE A 207 -25.66 -5.59 33.13
N ALA A 208 -26.99 -5.52 33.11
CA ALA A 208 -27.81 -5.95 31.98
C ALA A 208 -27.53 -5.10 30.73
N GLY A 209 -27.36 -3.79 30.89
CA GLY A 209 -26.99 -2.88 29.83
C GLY A 209 -25.63 -3.22 29.22
N ARG A 210 -24.61 -3.46 30.06
CA ARG A 210 -23.28 -3.88 29.61
C ARG A 210 -23.32 -5.23 28.90
N LYS A 211 -24.04 -6.22 29.45
CA LYS A 211 -24.23 -7.55 28.85
C LYS A 211 -24.83 -7.43 27.44
N LYS A 212 -25.93 -6.67 27.31
CA LYS A 212 -26.60 -6.43 26.02
C LYS A 212 -25.72 -5.69 25.03
N PHE A 213 -24.87 -4.77 25.49
CA PHE A 213 -23.89 -4.12 24.63
C PHE A 213 -22.91 -5.14 24.04
N LEU A 214 -22.33 -6.02 24.85
CA LEU A 214 -21.40 -7.05 24.36
C LEU A 214 -22.08 -8.01 23.38
N GLU A 215 -23.32 -8.42 23.64
CA GLU A 215 -24.11 -9.25 22.70
C GLU A 215 -24.27 -8.57 21.33
N ASN A 216 -24.62 -7.29 21.30
CA ASN A 216 -24.76 -6.57 20.04
C ASN A 216 -23.41 -6.39 19.33
N GLN A 217 -22.34 -6.12 20.06
CA GLN A 217 -21.00 -5.90 19.49
C GLN A 217 -20.36 -7.18 18.95
N THR A 218 -20.70 -8.33 19.53
CA THR A 218 -20.20 -9.64 19.09
C THR A 218 -21.04 -10.19 17.94
N ALA A 219 -22.36 -9.98 17.96
CA ALA A 219 -23.24 -10.38 16.86
C ALA A 219 -22.99 -9.57 15.57
N LEU A 220 -22.73 -8.26 15.70
CA LEU A 220 -22.55 -7.34 14.58
C LEU A 220 -21.19 -6.63 14.66
N SER A 221 -20.30 -7.02 13.76
CA SER A 221 -18.99 -6.38 13.59
C SER A 221 -19.13 -4.99 12.98
N THR A 222 -18.24 -4.08 13.38
CA THR A 222 -18.22 -2.70 12.86
C THR A 222 -17.15 -2.58 11.78
N VAL A 223 -17.52 -2.10 10.60
CA VAL A 223 -16.59 -1.87 9.49
C VAL A 223 -16.67 -0.42 9.07
N THR A 224 -15.58 0.32 9.18
CA THR A 224 -15.45 1.70 8.70
C THR A 224 -14.58 1.72 7.46
N ILE A 225 -15.11 2.25 6.36
CA ILE A 225 -14.42 2.34 5.08
C ILE A 225 -14.34 3.80 4.68
N SER A 226 -13.11 4.32 4.57
CA SER A 226 -12.81 5.58 3.90
C SER A 226 -12.60 5.33 2.42
N LEU A 227 -13.39 5.98 1.60
CA LEU A 227 -13.37 5.90 0.15
C LEU A 227 -12.76 7.19 -0.40
N GLN A 228 -11.76 7.06 -1.26
CA GLN A 228 -11.22 8.16 -2.04
C GLN A 228 -11.24 7.81 -3.53
N GLU A 229 -11.83 8.67 -4.35
CA GLU A 229 -11.77 8.51 -5.79
C GLU A 229 -10.32 8.71 -6.28
N ASN A 230 -9.82 7.74 -7.06
CA ASN A 230 -8.47 7.80 -7.61
C ASN A 230 -8.46 8.71 -8.84
N GLU A 231 -7.55 9.67 -8.89
CA GLU A 231 -7.26 10.35 -10.15
C GLU A 231 -6.60 9.34 -11.10
N VAL A 232 -7.18 9.17 -12.28
CA VAL A 232 -6.36 8.84 -13.44
C VAL A 232 -5.68 10.16 -13.79
N PRO A 233 -4.35 10.31 -13.61
CA PRO A 233 -3.68 11.51 -14.08
C PRO A 233 -3.79 11.47 -15.60
N VAL A 234 -4.75 12.19 -16.17
CA VAL A 234 -4.73 12.49 -17.59
C VAL A 234 -3.51 13.39 -17.73
N PRO A 235 -2.43 12.96 -18.42
CA PRO A 235 -1.26 13.79 -18.55
C PRO A 235 -1.70 15.05 -19.29
N LYS A 236 -1.87 16.15 -18.57
CA LYS A 236 -2.00 17.46 -19.19
C LYS A 236 -0.67 17.63 -19.90
N ILE A 237 -0.71 17.67 -21.22
CA ILE A 237 0.47 17.99 -22.01
C ILE A 237 0.87 19.39 -21.56
N ASP A 238 1.89 19.48 -20.71
CA ASP A 238 2.45 20.76 -20.31
C ASP A 238 2.98 21.42 -21.57
N ASN A 239 2.29 22.47 -22.01
CA ASN A 239 2.68 23.29 -23.16
C ASN A 239 4.07 23.92 -22.95
N ASP A 240 4.54 23.99 -21.69
CA ASP A 240 5.89 24.43 -21.30
C ASP A 240 6.98 23.36 -21.53
N SER A 241 6.62 22.07 -21.56
CA SER A 241 7.57 20.96 -21.80
C SER A 241 7.90 20.78 -23.29
N LEU A 242 7.15 21.44 -24.17
CA LEU A 242 7.45 21.54 -25.59
C LEU A 242 8.57 22.57 -25.79
N ASN A 243 9.79 22.20 -25.37
CA ASN A 243 11.07 22.83 -25.72
C ASN A 243 11.37 22.79 -27.23
N THR A 244 10.33 22.71 -28.08
CA THR A 244 10.36 22.69 -29.53
C THR A 244 11.10 23.92 -30.05
N TRP A 245 10.86 25.11 -29.48
CA TRP A 245 11.56 26.33 -29.90
C TRP A 245 13.06 26.31 -29.58
N GLN A 246 13.45 25.81 -28.40
CA GLN A 246 14.86 25.70 -28.02
C GLN A 246 15.57 24.61 -28.83
N LYS A 247 14.90 23.46 -29.08
CA LYS A 247 15.43 22.38 -29.93
C LYS A 247 15.62 22.83 -31.38
N ILE A 248 14.67 23.59 -31.93
CA ILE A 248 14.77 24.17 -33.28
C ILE A 248 15.94 25.15 -33.36
N LYS A 249 16.08 26.07 -32.39
CA LYS A 249 17.20 27.02 -32.35
C LYS A 249 18.55 26.31 -32.27
N LYS A 250 18.66 25.27 -31.44
CA LYS A 250 19.89 24.48 -31.30
C LYS A 250 20.26 23.78 -32.60
N GLN A 251 19.32 23.09 -33.24
CA GLN A 251 19.58 22.40 -34.51
C GLN A 251 19.93 23.37 -35.65
N PHE A 252 19.31 24.56 -35.69
CA PHE A 252 19.66 25.56 -36.70
C PHE A 252 21.08 26.11 -36.51
N ALA A 253 21.49 26.38 -35.27
CA ALA A 253 22.85 26.82 -34.97
C ALA A 253 23.90 25.74 -35.30
N ASP A 254 23.61 24.48 -34.95
CA ASP A 254 24.51 23.35 -35.26
C ASP A 254 24.68 23.18 -36.78
N ASN A 255 23.59 23.33 -37.56
CA ASN A 255 23.65 23.25 -39.02
C ASN A 255 24.46 24.39 -39.66
N ILE A 256 24.37 25.62 -39.12
CA ILE A 256 25.19 26.76 -39.60
C ILE A 256 26.68 26.51 -39.32
N ASN A 257 27.01 25.98 -38.14
CA ASN A 257 28.39 25.67 -37.79
C ASN A 257 28.98 24.58 -38.69
N ILE A 258 28.19 23.57 -39.07
CA ILE A 258 28.61 22.54 -40.04
C ILE A 258 28.88 23.16 -41.42
N LEU A 259 28.02 24.09 -41.87
CA LEU A 259 28.22 24.78 -43.16
C LEU A 259 29.51 25.62 -43.17
N LEU A 260 29.78 26.34 -42.08
CA LEU A 260 31.00 27.13 -41.89
C LEU A 260 32.26 26.26 -41.79
N ALA A 261 32.17 25.12 -41.11
CA ALA A 261 33.24 24.13 -41.03
C ALA A 261 33.53 23.51 -42.41
N ALA A 262 32.49 23.21 -43.20
CA ALA A 262 32.67 22.72 -44.57
C ALA A 262 33.32 23.78 -45.47
N GLY A 263 32.88 25.05 -45.40
CA GLY A 263 33.46 26.15 -46.17
C GLY A 263 34.92 26.41 -45.83
N SER A 264 35.27 26.46 -44.54
CA SER A 264 36.66 26.59 -44.09
C SER A 264 37.52 25.40 -44.50
N GLY A 265 36.98 24.18 -44.45
CA GLY A 265 37.65 22.97 -44.93
C GLY A 265 38.01 23.04 -46.42
N ILE A 266 37.12 23.55 -47.27
CA ILE A 266 37.40 23.75 -48.70
C ILE A 266 38.53 24.76 -48.91
N ILE A 267 38.50 25.87 -48.17
CA ILE A 267 39.54 26.92 -48.27
C ILE A 267 40.90 26.37 -47.83
N VAL A 268 40.97 25.66 -46.71
CA VAL A 268 42.20 25.03 -46.20
C VAL A 268 42.69 23.95 -47.17
N PHE A 269 41.79 23.16 -47.75
CA PHE A 269 42.14 22.15 -48.75
C PHE A 269 42.74 22.79 -50.02
N LEU A 270 42.14 23.87 -50.52
CA LEU A 270 42.61 24.59 -51.72
C LEU A 270 43.96 25.28 -51.48
N ILE A 271 44.13 25.97 -50.35
CA ILE A 271 45.37 26.68 -50.02
C ILE A 271 46.48 25.70 -49.65
N GLY A 272 46.18 24.67 -48.84
CA GLY A 272 47.14 23.67 -48.41
C GLY A 272 47.66 22.79 -49.55
N ASN A 273 46.82 22.46 -50.54
CA ASN A 273 47.21 21.67 -51.70
C ASN A 273 47.55 22.51 -52.94
N LEU A 274 47.72 23.82 -52.78
CA LEU A 274 48.01 24.76 -53.87
C LEU A 274 49.23 24.36 -54.72
N PRO A 275 50.35 23.85 -54.15
CA PRO A 275 51.50 23.40 -54.96
C PRO A 275 51.16 22.23 -55.89
N ILE A 276 50.36 21.28 -55.41
CA ILE A 276 49.95 20.09 -56.17
C ILE A 276 48.90 20.47 -57.22
N LEU A 277 47.95 21.34 -56.86
CA LEU A 277 46.89 21.80 -57.75
C LEU A 277 47.44 22.65 -58.90
N LEU A 278 48.45 23.49 -58.64
CA LEU A 278 49.19 24.23 -59.67
C LEU A 278 49.91 23.27 -60.63
N LEU A 279 50.57 22.23 -60.11
CA LEU A 279 51.28 21.25 -60.92
C LEU A 279 50.33 20.45 -61.83
N VAL A 280 49.19 19.99 -61.30
CA VAL A 280 48.14 19.32 -62.11
C VAL A 280 47.55 20.28 -63.14
N GLY A 281 47.26 21.53 -62.75
CA GLY A 281 46.77 22.55 -63.67
C GLY A 281 47.75 22.84 -64.82
N ALA A 282 49.04 22.90 -64.53
CA ALA A 282 50.09 23.07 -65.55
C ALA A 282 50.18 21.87 -66.51
N ILE A 283 50.05 20.64 -66.00
CA ILE A 283 50.00 19.42 -66.82
C ILE A 283 48.77 19.44 -67.74
N VAL A 284 47.59 19.76 -67.21
CA VAL A 284 46.36 19.87 -68.02
C VAL A 284 46.48 20.97 -69.08
N ALA A 285 47.02 22.13 -68.72
CA ALA A 285 47.27 23.22 -69.66
C ALA A 285 48.27 22.82 -70.76
N ALA A 286 49.32 22.08 -70.41
CA ALA A 286 50.27 21.54 -71.38
C ALA A 286 49.62 20.54 -72.33
N ILE A 287 48.78 19.62 -71.82
CA ILE A 287 48.01 18.67 -72.64
C ILE A 287 47.10 19.43 -73.61
N ILE A 288 46.33 20.43 -73.12
CA ILE A 288 45.46 21.25 -73.96
C ILE A 288 46.27 22.01 -75.02
N TYR A 289 47.42 22.57 -74.64
CA TYR A 289 48.31 23.28 -75.58
C TYR A 289 48.84 22.34 -76.68
N PHE A 290 49.29 21.13 -76.32
CA PHE A 290 49.77 20.14 -77.30
C PHE A 290 48.66 19.62 -78.21
N VAL A 291 47.45 19.40 -77.68
CA VAL A 291 46.28 19.01 -78.49
C VAL A 291 45.89 20.13 -79.47
N ARG A 292 45.89 21.39 -79.03
CA ARG A 292 45.60 22.54 -79.91
C ARG A 292 46.70 22.79 -80.94
N LYS A 293 47.97 22.57 -80.59
CA LYS A 293 49.11 22.71 -81.51
C LYS A 293 49.13 21.61 -82.58
N LYS A 294 48.61 20.42 -82.27
CA LYS A 294 48.48 19.30 -83.24
C LYS A 294 47.28 19.48 -84.19
N ALA A 295 46.39 20.43 -83.92
CA ALA A 295 45.35 20.89 -84.84
C ALA A 295 45.82 22.10 -85.66
N GLY A 296 46.88 21.92 -86.47
CA GLY A 296 47.28 22.85 -87.52
C GLY A 296 46.45 22.65 -88.82
N PRO A 297 46.33 23.68 -89.68
CA PRO A 297 45.22 23.84 -90.63
C PRO A 297 45.26 22.80 -91.76
N ARG A 298 44.14 22.11 -91.99
CA ARG A 298 43.93 21.37 -93.24
C ARG A 298 43.67 22.38 -94.35
N GLN A 299 44.71 22.72 -95.13
CA GLN A 299 44.55 23.17 -96.51
C GLN A 299 43.73 22.11 -97.25
N ASN A 300 42.52 22.47 -97.71
CA ASN A 300 41.89 21.73 -98.79
C ASN A 300 41.88 22.63 -100.02
N ASN A 301 42.62 22.20 -101.03
CA ASN A 301 42.70 22.84 -102.33
C ASN A 301 41.34 22.74 -103.03
N ASN A 302 40.93 23.83 -103.67
CA ASN A 302 39.93 23.85 -104.73
C ASN A 302 40.29 22.81 -105.80
N ILE A 303 39.31 22.01 -106.24
CA ILE A 303 39.06 21.76 -107.67
C ILE A 303 37.55 21.62 -107.86
N ASP A 304 37.03 22.56 -108.65
CA ASP A 304 35.74 22.56 -109.31
C ASP A 304 35.58 21.33 -110.23
N SER A 305 34.37 20.75 -110.33
CA SER A 305 33.66 20.56 -111.61
C SER A 305 32.55 19.52 -111.53
N ASN A 306 31.45 19.87 -112.24
CA ASN A 306 30.40 19.04 -112.82
C ASN A 306 29.25 18.64 -111.84
N SER A 307 28.00 19.03 -112.05
CA SER A 307 27.25 19.35 -113.29
C SER A 307 26.24 20.48 -113.10
#